data_AF-A0A2E3K6K7-F1
#
_entry.id   AF-A0A2E3K6K7-F1
#
_cell.length_a   1.000
_cell.length_b   1.000
_cell.length_c   1.000
_cell.angle_alpha   90.00
_cell.angle_beta   90.00
_cell.angle_gamma   90.00
#
_symmetry.space_group_name_H-M   'P 1'
#
loop_
_entity.id
_entity.type
_entity.pdbx_description
1 polymer ?
#
loop_
_entity_poly.entity_id
_entity_poly.type
_entity_poly.pdbx_seq_one_letter_code
_entity_poly.pdbx_strand_id
1 'polypeptide(L)'
;MYCPTWIYAIICNEICKNYVNSDLDIGAFANKYGSKSVNTFSDLNASKLAAGAEAIVRFLGTVEGVDVLQVCSAFTYNTALYDKAGNPRKTKGLFKKDDTQGVKLEATEEDVEKLFRTFAFRLRSNPNLLAPEGFSLRSVEGLTWVAEVVEQDVSFIDTLS
;
A
#
# COMPACT_ATOMS: atom_id res chain seq x y z
N MET A 1 15.15 -5.83 9.06
CA MET A 1 14.02 -6.74 8.77
C MET A 1 13.30 -6.13 7.59
N TYR A 2 13.03 -6.90 6.54
CA TYR A 2 12.32 -6.36 5.38
C TYR A 2 10.84 -6.19 5.66
N CYS A 3 10.24 -5.15 5.09
CA CYS A 3 8.81 -4.92 5.16
C CYS A 3 8.06 -6.07 4.47
N PRO A 4 6.99 -6.61 5.09
CA PRO A 4 6.10 -7.55 4.42
C PRO A 4 5.49 -6.93 3.14
N THR A 5 5.46 -7.70 2.04
CA THR A 5 4.93 -7.26 0.74
C THR A 5 3.56 -6.58 0.81
N TRP A 6 2.66 -7.07 1.66
CA TRP A 6 1.30 -6.53 1.75
C TRP A 6 1.25 -5.15 2.43
N ILE A 7 2.17 -4.85 3.36
CA ILE A 7 2.30 -3.51 3.97
C ILE A 7 2.92 -2.56 2.95
N TYR A 8 4.00 -3.00 2.30
CA TYR A 8 4.63 -2.26 1.22
C TYR A 8 3.61 -1.89 0.12
N ALA A 9 2.81 -2.86 -0.32
CA ALA A 9 1.77 -2.65 -1.33
C ALA A 9 0.66 -1.70 -0.87
N ILE A 10 0.25 -1.73 0.41
CA ILE A 10 -0.72 -0.76 0.96
C ILE A 10 -0.16 0.67 0.83
N ILE A 11 1.09 0.90 1.24
CA ILE A 11 1.68 2.24 1.18
C ILE A 11 1.81 2.72 -0.27
N CYS A 12 2.28 1.86 -1.19
CA CYS A 12 2.34 2.19 -2.62
C CYS A 12 0.96 2.48 -3.23
N ASN A 13 -0.06 1.74 -2.83
CA ASN A 13 -1.43 1.97 -3.27
C ASN A 13 -1.97 3.33 -2.77
N GLU A 14 -1.66 3.72 -1.53
CA GLU A 14 -2.05 5.01 -0.99
C GLU A 14 -1.33 6.17 -1.70
N ILE A 15 -0.04 6.00 -2.06
CA ILE A 15 0.66 6.95 -2.94
C ILE A 15 -0.07 7.09 -4.27
N CYS A 16 -0.41 5.97 -4.93
CA CYS A 16 -1.15 6.00 -6.20
C CYS A 16 -2.50 6.71 -6.06
N LYS A 17 -3.26 6.42 -5.00
CA LYS A 17 -4.56 7.03 -4.74
C LYS A 17 -4.45 8.55 -4.57
N ASN A 18 -3.45 9.01 -3.83
CA ASN A 18 -3.23 10.44 -3.58
C ASN A 18 -2.65 11.16 -4.80
N TYR A 19 -1.77 10.51 -5.56
CA TYR A 19 -1.29 10.99 -6.85
C TYR A 19 -2.45 11.26 -7.83
N VAL A 20 -3.40 10.32 -7.93
CA VAL A 20 -4.58 10.48 -8.82
C VAL A 20 -5.54 11.56 -8.33
N ASN A 21 -5.55 11.86 -7.03
CA ASN A 21 -6.45 12.83 -6.40
C ASN A 21 -5.79 14.21 -6.11
N SER A 22 -4.58 14.46 -6.63
CA SER A 22 -3.84 15.70 -6.39
C SER A 22 -3.08 16.16 -7.64
N ASP A 23 -2.53 17.38 -7.58
CA ASP A 23 -1.62 17.91 -8.61
C ASP A 23 -0.13 17.61 -8.30
N LEU A 24 0.15 16.76 -7.30
CA LEU A 24 1.50 16.41 -6.89
C LEU A 24 1.99 15.15 -7.60
N ASP A 25 3.30 15.02 -7.77
CA ASP A 25 3.90 13.81 -8.34
C ASP A 25 4.04 12.68 -7.31
N ILE A 26 4.28 11.46 -7.81
CA ILE A 26 4.55 10.27 -6.99
C ILE A 26 5.75 10.51 -6.05
N GLY A 27 6.74 11.28 -6.51
CA GLY A 27 7.97 11.59 -5.77
C GLY A 27 7.70 12.30 -4.45
N ALA A 28 6.83 13.32 -4.46
CA ALA A 28 6.43 14.07 -3.26
C ALA A 28 5.88 13.15 -2.17
N PHE A 29 4.95 12.26 -2.53
CA PHE A 29 4.37 11.31 -1.59
C PHE A 29 5.39 10.27 -1.13
N ALA A 30 6.18 9.71 -2.06
CA ALA A 30 7.19 8.71 -1.75
C ALA A 30 8.28 9.24 -0.82
N ASN A 31 8.74 10.47 -1.03
CA ASN A 31 9.68 11.17 -0.16
C ASN A 31 9.11 11.35 1.25
N LYS A 32 7.90 11.89 1.33
CA LYS A 32 7.23 12.16 2.61
C LYS A 32 7.02 10.88 3.41
N TYR A 33 6.43 9.87 2.78
CA TYR A 33 6.10 8.60 3.43
C TYR A 33 7.38 7.82 3.77
N GLY A 34 8.34 7.81 2.85
CA GLY A 34 9.65 7.19 3.01
C GLY A 34 10.38 7.69 4.24
N SER A 35 10.39 9.02 4.46
CA SER A 35 11.04 9.64 5.64
C SER A 35 10.53 9.10 6.99
N LYS A 36 9.28 8.63 7.03
CA LYS A 36 8.65 8.08 8.23
C LYS A 36 8.70 6.55 8.27
N SER A 37 8.45 5.87 7.14
CA SER A 37 8.41 4.41 7.07
C SER A 37 9.77 3.75 7.34
N VAL A 38 10.88 4.41 6.99
CA VAL A 38 12.24 3.91 7.27
C VAL A 38 12.51 3.69 8.77
N ASN A 39 11.81 4.43 9.64
CA ASN A 39 11.93 4.26 11.09
C ASN A 39 11.32 2.94 11.59
N THR A 40 10.42 2.34 10.80
CA THR A 40 9.81 1.03 11.11
C THR A 40 10.47 -0.09 10.31
N PHE A 41 10.70 0.14 9.01
CA PHE A 41 11.33 -0.79 8.09
C PHE A 41 12.35 -0.06 7.23
N SER A 42 13.64 -0.31 7.47
CA SER A 42 14.74 0.39 6.80
C SER A 42 14.75 0.26 5.27
N ASP A 43 14.09 -0.75 4.71
CA ASP A 43 13.96 -0.94 3.27
C ASP A 43 12.85 -0.08 2.63
N LEU A 44 11.90 0.44 3.41
CA LEU A 44 10.85 1.33 2.90
C LEU A 44 11.33 2.78 2.71
N ASN A 45 12.34 2.97 1.87
CA ASN A 45 12.81 4.30 1.46
C ASN A 45 11.97 4.86 0.29
N ALA A 46 12.17 6.14 -0.02
CA ALA A 46 11.42 6.85 -1.06
C ALA A 46 11.53 6.18 -2.44
N SER A 47 12.74 5.80 -2.88
CA SER A 47 12.94 5.16 -4.18
C SER A 47 12.16 3.87 -4.31
N LYS A 48 12.15 3.03 -3.26
CA LYS A 48 11.37 1.80 -3.24
C LYS A 48 9.87 2.10 -3.31
N LEU A 49 9.38 3.02 -2.47
CA LEU A 49 7.96 3.39 -2.47
C LEU A 49 7.49 3.95 -3.81
N ALA A 50 8.30 4.79 -4.45
CA ALA A 50 8.04 5.34 -5.77
C ALA A 50 7.95 4.22 -6.82
N ALA A 51 8.92 3.31 -6.87
CA ALA A 51 8.92 2.18 -7.82
C ALA A 51 7.66 1.31 -7.70
N GLY A 52 7.25 0.97 -6.47
CA GLY A 52 6.01 0.20 -6.25
C GLY A 52 4.75 0.97 -6.62
N ALA A 53 4.69 2.28 -6.36
CA ALA A 53 3.55 3.12 -6.73
C ALA A 53 3.45 3.31 -8.24
N GLU A 54 4.57 3.55 -8.92
CA GLU A 54 4.65 3.63 -10.39
C GLU A 54 4.21 2.32 -11.06
N ALA A 55 4.54 1.17 -10.48
CA ALA A 55 4.08 -0.12 -10.99
C ALA A 55 2.55 -0.25 -10.93
N ILE A 56 1.92 0.22 -9.85
CA ILE A 56 0.45 0.28 -9.72
C ILE A 56 -0.16 1.24 -10.76
N VAL A 57 0.36 2.46 -10.87
CA VAL A 57 -0.13 3.47 -11.82
C VAL A 57 0.01 2.97 -13.26
N ARG A 58 1.16 2.37 -13.61
CA ARG A 58 1.41 1.78 -14.93
C ARG A 58 0.39 0.69 -15.23
N PHE A 59 0.14 -0.21 -14.29
CA PHE A 59 -0.89 -1.25 -14.46
C PHE A 59 -2.27 -0.64 -14.65
N LEU A 60 -2.68 0.33 -13.84
CA LEU A 60 -3.99 0.99 -13.97
C LEU A 60 -4.15 1.68 -15.33
N GLY A 61 -3.09 2.27 -15.88
CA GLY A 61 -3.08 2.84 -17.23
C GLY A 61 -3.32 1.82 -18.35
N THR A 62 -3.20 0.52 -18.08
CA THR A 62 -3.54 -0.56 -19.03
C THR A 62 -4.98 -1.05 -18.93
N VAL A 63 -5.76 -0.58 -17.94
CA VAL A 63 -7.11 -1.08 -17.68
C VAL A 63 -8.14 0.03 -17.92
N GLU A 64 -9.08 -0.22 -18.83
CA GLU A 64 -10.15 0.72 -19.15
C GLU A 64 -11.39 0.53 -18.25
N GLY A 65 -12.10 1.64 -18.00
CA GLY A 65 -13.41 1.64 -17.32
C GLY A 65 -13.36 1.36 -15.81
N VAL A 66 -12.20 1.59 -15.18
CA VAL A 66 -12.00 1.36 -13.75
C VAL A 66 -12.08 2.67 -12.97
N ASP A 67 -12.88 2.69 -11.92
CA ASP A 67 -12.83 3.73 -10.90
C ASP A 67 -11.60 3.49 -10.01
N VAL A 68 -10.52 4.24 -10.28
CA VAL A 68 -9.24 4.08 -9.58
C VAL A 68 -9.38 4.27 -8.08
N LEU A 69 -10.13 5.28 -7.63
CA LEU A 69 -10.26 5.57 -6.21
C LEU A 69 -11.03 4.46 -5.48
N GLN A 70 -12.06 3.91 -6.13
CA GLN A 70 -12.79 2.76 -5.62
C GLN A 70 -11.90 1.51 -5.53
N VAL A 71 -11.11 1.22 -6.57
CA VAL A 71 -10.19 0.07 -6.54
C VAL A 71 -9.12 0.23 -5.47
N CYS A 72 -8.50 1.40 -5.36
CA CYS A 72 -7.48 1.67 -4.35
C CYS A 72 -8.06 1.54 -2.93
N SER A 73 -9.26 2.06 -2.68
CA SER A 73 -9.92 1.96 -1.36
C SER A 73 -10.25 0.52 -1.00
N ALA A 74 -10.82 -0.24 -1.95
CA ALA A 74 -11.09 -1.66 -1.80
C ALA A 74 -9.80 -2.46 -1.59
N PHE A 75 -8.72 -2.13 -2.30
CA PHE A 75 -7.42 -2.79 -2.15
C PHE A 75 -6.84 -2.59 -0.75
N THR A 76 -6.82 -1.35 -0.23
CA THR A 76 -6.34 -1.06 1.12
C THR A 76 -7.16 -1.82 2.16
N TYR A 77 -8.50 -1.78 2.08
CA TYR A 77 -9.40 -2.51 2.98
C TYR A 77 -9.11 -4.01 3.02
N ASN A 78 -9.13 -4.66 1.84
CA ASN A 78 -8.97 -6.11 1.78
C ASN A 78 -7.56 -6.55 2.14
N THR A 79 -6.54 -5.80 1.70
CA THR A 79 -5.15 -6.17 1.96
C THR A 79 -4.79 -5.99 3.44
N ALA A 80 -5.38 -4.99 4.11
CA ALA A 80 -5.17 -4.76 5.54
C ALA A 80 -5.82 -5.84 6.42
N LEU A 81 -7.00 -6.34 6.02
CA LEU A 81 -7.80 -7.24 6.85
C LEU A 81 -7.68 -8.72 6.49
N TYR A 82 -7.34 -9.07 5.25
CA TYR A 82 -7.36 -10.45 4.78
C TYR A 82 -6.05 -10.89 4.12
N ASP A 83 -5.65 -12.14 4.37
CA ASP A 83 -4.53 -12.78 3.70
C ASP A 83 -4.89 -13.25 2.27
N LYS A 84 -3.92 -13.86 1.57
CA LYS A 84 -4.13 -14.37 0.20
C LYS A 84 -5.18 -15.48 0.11
N ALA A 85 -5.42 -16.21 1.21
CA ALA A 85 -6.43 -17.26 1.30
C ALA A 85 -7.80 -16.71 1.75
N GLY A 86 -7.91 -15.41 2.04
CA GLY A 86 -9.14 -14.76 2.49
C GLY A 86 -9.37 -14.88 4.00
N ASN A 87 -8.41 -15.38 4.77
CA ASN A 87 -8.54 -15.45 6.22
C ASN A 87 -8.27 -14.07 6.83
N PRO A 88 -8.96 -13.70 7.93
CA PRO A 88 -8.63 -12.50 8.69
C PRO A 88 -7.16 -12.50 9.12
N ARG A 89 -6.45 -11.40 8.87
CA ARG A 89 -5.06 -11.24 9.27
C ARG A 89 -4.96 -11.16 10.78
N LYS A 90 -4.06 -11.96 11.34
CA LYS A 90 -3.62 -11.82 12.73
C LYS A 90 -2.57 -10.72 12.77
N THR A 91 -3.00 -9.49 13.02
CA THR A 91 -2.07 -8.36 13.11
C THR A 91 -1.38 -8.25 14.47
N LYS A 92 -1.96 -8.87 15.51
CA LYS A 92 -1.32 -9.09 16.81
C LYS A 92 -0.05 -9.93 16.65
N GLY A 93 1.11 -9.30 16.78
CA GLY A 93 2.40 -9.99 16.82
C GLY A 93 3.22 -9.92 15.54
N LEU A 94 2.77 -9.24 14.48
CA LEU A 94 3.52 -9.08 13.22
C LEU A 94 4.93 -8.47 13.37
N PHE A 95 5.18 -7.79 14.50
CA PHE A 95 6.46 -7.19 14.86
C PHE A 95 7.24 -8.00 15.92
N LYS A 96 6.76 -9.19 16.30
CA LYS A 96 7.52 -10.13 17.13
C LYS A 96 8.51 -10.87 16.22
N LYS A 97 9.75 -10.93 16.69
CA LYS A 97 10.93 -11.47 16.01
C LYS A 97 10.72 -12.87 15.41
N ASP A 98 9.79 -13.65 15.95
CA ASP A 98 9.55 -15.06 15.63
C ASP A 98 8.60 -15.30 14.43
N ASP A 99 7.75 -14.34 14.04
CA ASP A 99 6.78 -14.52 12.92
C ASP A 99 7.43 -14.39 11.53
N THR A 100 8.76 -14.44 11.46
CA THR A 100 9.51 -14.16 10.23
C THR A 100 10.59 -15.19 9.91
N GLN A 101 10.43 -16.43 10.38
CA GLN A 101 11.31 -17.54 10.03
C GLN A 101 11.10 -17.97 8.56
N GLY A 102 11.97 -17.46 7.70
CA GLY A 102 12.05 -17.76 6.28
C GLY A 102 12.99 -16.77 5.62
N VAL A 103 13.69 -17.16 4.55
CA VAL A 103 14.60 -16.28 3.82
C VAL A 103 13.83 -15.02 3.40
N LYS A 104 14.10 -13.91 4.09
CA LYS A 104 13.42 -12.64 3.87
C LYS A 104 13.99 -12.02 2.60
N LEU A 105 13.49 -12.45 1.45
CA LEU A 105 13.71 -11.69 0.22
C LEU A 105 13.01 -10.35 0.39
N GLU A 106 13.73 -9.30 0.02
CA GLU A 106 13.18 -7.97 -0.05
C GLU A 106 12.03 -7.95 -1.07
N ALA A 107 10.84 -7.53 -0.65
CA ALA A 107 9.71 -7.41 -1.57
C ALA A 107 10.02 -6.36 -2.65
N THR A 108 9.72 -6.68 -3.91
CA THR A 108 9.99 -5.80 -5.06
C THR A 108 8.72 -5.10 -5.54
N GLU A 109 8.87 -4.12 -6.42
CA GLU A 109 7.78 -3.49 -7.17
C GLU A 109 6.98 -4.49 -8.01
N GLU A 110 7.61 -5.54 -8.53
CA GLU A 110 6.94 -6.62 -9.25
C GLU A 110 5.98 -7.41 -8.34
N ASP A 111 6.38 -7.63 -7.07
CA ASP A 111 5.50 -8.25 -6.08
C ASP A 111 4.29 -7.39 -5.76
N VAL A 112 4.47 -6.07 -5.70
CA VAL A 112 3.39 -5.08 -5.49
C VAL A 112 2.44 -5.09 -6.68
N GLU A 113 2.95 -4.98 -7.91
CA GLU A 113 2.15 -5.03 -9.13
C GLU A 113 1.33 -6.31 -9.19
N LYS A 114 1.97 -7.47 -8.95
CA LYS A 114 1.31 -8.77 -8.99
C LYS A 114 0.19 -8.87 -7.96
N LEU A 115 0.42 -8.38 -6.74
CA LEU A 115 -0.60 -8.39 -5.68
C LEU A 115 -1.78 -7.48 -6.05
N PHE A 116 -1.51 -6.26 -6.50
CA PHE A 116 -2.53 -5.29 -6.89
C PHE A 116 -3.34 -5.77 -8.10
N ARG A 117 -2.67 -6.21 -9.16
CA ARG A 117 -3.29 -6.76 -10.37
C ARG A 117 -4.20 -7.94 -10.07
N THR A 118 -3.74 -8.88 -9.24
CA THR A 118 -4.55 -10.02 -8.82
C THR A 118 -5.82 -9.55 -8.10
N PHE A 119 -5.71 -8.56 -7.22
CA PHE A 119 -6.86 -8.01 -6.52
C PHE A 119 -7.83 -7.27 -7.47
N ALA A 120 -7.32 -6.41 -8.37
CA ALA A 120 -8.16 -5.64 -9.29
C ALA A 120 -9.05 -6.56 -10.14
N PHE A 121 -8.52 -7.68 -10.64
CA PHE A 121 -9.34 -8.67 -11.36
C PHE A 121 -10.36 -9.39 -10.47
N ARG A 122 -10.01 -9.69 -9.22
CA ARG A 122 -10.95 -10.25 -8.23
C ARG A 122 -12.09 -9.28 -7.94
N LEU A 123 -11.81 -8.00 -7.74
CA LEU A 123 -12.83 -6.98 -7.49
C LEU A 123 -13.79 -6.84 -8.68
N ARG A 124 -13.26 -6.85 -9.92
CA ARG A 124 -14.08 -6.80 -11.14
C ARG A 124 -15.08 -7.95 -11.25
N SER A 125 -14.74 -9.12 -10.69
CA SER A 125 -15.59 -10.31 -10.69
C SER A 125 -16.43 -10.46 -9.42
N ASN A 126 -16.19 -9.65 -8.38
CA ASN A 126 -16.86 -9.74 -7.10
C ASN A 126 -16.99 -8.35 -6.43
N PRO A 127 -18.11 -7.64 -6.65
CA PRO A 127 -18.39 -6.35 -6.04
C PRO A 127 -18.47 -6.37 -4.50
N ASN A 128 -18.61 -7.54 -3.87
CA ASN A 128 -18.63 -7.64 -2.40
C ASN A 128 -17.25 -7.35 -1.76
N LEU A 129 -16.21 -7.18 -2.58
CA LEU A 129 -14.88 -6.78 -2.13
C LEU A 129 -14.73 -5.26 -2.00
N LEU A 130 -15.77 -4.47 -2.27
CA LEU A 130 -15.73 -3.02 -2.04
C LEU A 130 -15.46 -2.71 -0.56
N ALA A 131 -14.70 -1.65 -0.32
CA ALA A 131 -14.49 -1.16 1.04
C ALA A 131 -15.81 -0.60 1.60
N PRO A 132 -16.13 -0.87 2.88
CA PRO A 132 -17.25 -0.22 3.53
C PRO A 132 -16.99 1.28 3.69
N GLU A 133 -18.05 2.07 3.66
CA GLU A 133 -17.98 3.51 3.89
C GLU A 133 -17.36 3.82 5.26
N GLY A 134 -16.48 4.81 5.32
CA GLY A 134 -15.82 5.22 6.56
C GLY A 134 -14.69 4.29 7.03
N PHE A 135 -14.28 3.29 6.24
CA PHE A 135 -13.11 2.48 6.60
C PHE A 135 -11.85 3.34 6.78
N SER A 136 -11.11 3.07 7.85
CA SER A 136 -9.82 3.71 8.14
C SER A 136 -8.81 2.67 8.61
N LEU A 137 -7.57 2.78 8.12
CA LEU A 137 -6.43 1.96 8.57
C LEU A 137 -6.16 2.11 10.08
N ARG A 138 -6.53 3.25 10.69
CA ARG A 138 -6.41 3.46 12.14
C ARG A 138 -7.24 2.48 12.96
N SER A 139 -8.35 1.98 12.40
CA SER A 139 -9.22 1.00 13.05
C SER A 139 -8.64 -0.41 13.03
N VAL A 140 -7.61 -0.66 12.22
CA VAL A 140 -6.98 -1.98 12.10
C VAL A 140 -5.86 -2.09 13.13
N GLU A 141 -6.04 -3.00 14.09
CA GLU A 141 -5.05 -3.26 15.14
C GLU A 141 -3.67 -3.53 14.53
N GLY A 142 -2.62 -2.89 15.04
CA GLY A 142 -1.25 -3.05 14.55
C GLY A 142 -0.89 -2.26 13.28
N LEU A 143 -1.85 -1.53 12.68
CA LEU A 143 -1.60 -0.70 11.48
C LEU A 143 -1.78 0.81 11.70
N THR A 144 -1.92 1.27 12.94
CA THR A 144 -1.94 2.70 13.27
C THR A 144 -0.73 3.44 12.68
N TRP A 145 0.46 2.84 12.72
CA TRP A 145 1.68 3.44 12.14
C TRP A 145 1.61 3.56 10.61
N VAL A 146 0.93 2.63 9.91
CA VAL A 146 0.74 2.70 8.46
C VAL A 146 -0.18 3.87 8.14
N ALA A 147 -1.29 4.00 8.88
CA ALA A 147 -2.22 5.12 8.74
C ALA A 147 -1.49 6.45 8.97
N GLU A 148 -0.65 6.52 10.01
CA GLU A 148 0.17 7.68 10.31
C GLU A 148 1.24 8.03 9.26
N VAL A 149 1.63 7.09 8.40
CA VAL A 149 2.50 7.33 7.24
C VAL A 149 1.68 7.89 6.09
N VAL A 150 0.58 7.24 5.73
CA VAL A 150 -0.16 7.56 4.49
C VAL A 150 -1.13 8.73 4.63
N GLU A 151 -1.50 9.12 5.85
CA GLU A 151 -2.37 10.27 6.14
C GLU A 151 -1.57 11.58 6.37
N GLN A 152 -0.27 11.59 6.06
CA GLN A 152 0.53 12.81 6.16
C GLN A 152 0.10 13.82 5.10
N ASP A 153 -0.02 15.09 5.51
CA ASP A 153 -0.15 16.20 4.57
C ASP A 153 1.12 16.31 3.72
N VAL A 154 0.96 16.12 2.42
CA VAL A 154 2.03 16.21 1.42
C VAL A 154 1.85 17.48 0.62
N SER A 155 2.96 18.16 0.35
CA SER A 155 2.98 19.45 -0.32
C SER A 155 4.07 19.48 -1.39
N PHE A 156 4.09 20.55 -2.20
CA PHE A 156 5.09 20.71 -3.26
C PHE A 156 6.53 20.69 -2.74
N ILE A 157 6.82 21.14 -1.52
CA ILE A 157 8.19 21.15 -0.98
C ILE A 157 8.76 19.74 -0.77
N ASP A 158 7.87 18.75 -0.59
CA ASP A 158 8.27 17.36 -0.40
C ASP A 158 8.86 16.74 -1.70
N THR A 159 8.65 17.37 -2.87
CA THR A 159 9.30 16.98 -4.14
C THR A 159 10.80 17.24 -4.16
N LEU A 160 11.31 18.12 -3.29
CA LEU A 160 12.71 18.56 -3.27
C LEU A 160 13.60 17.77 -2.30
N SER A 161 13.02 16.80 -1.59
CA SER A 161 13.66 16.03 -0.51
C SER A 161 14.41 14.80 -1.02
#